data_AF-A0A9Q0GZS2-F1
#
_entry.id   AF-A0A9Q0GZS2-F1
#
_cell.length_a   1.000
_cell.length_b   1.000
_cell.length_c   1.000
_cell.angle_alpha   90.00
_cell.angle_beta   90.00
_cell.angle_gamma   90.00
#
_symmetry.space_group_name_H-M   'P 1'
#
loop_
_entity.id
_entity.type
_entity.pdbx_description
1 polymer ?
#
loop_
_entity_poly.entity_id
_entity_poly.type
_entity_poly.pdbx_seq_one_letter_code
_entity_poly.pdbx_strand_id
1 'polypeptide(L)'
;MVKNGDFEEGHHLLNDSINSVLLPPKQQDLTSPLPRLIIESLKAVKYIDAKHFNVHLGRAVVELVVGRESAIAQILRTVPSKIYNFTFTVGDARNGCYGSMMVEAFAGKETLESPLQITWEGWVQGC
;
A
#
# COMPACT_ATOMS: atom_id res chain seq x y z
N MET A 1 15.94 -7.98 -2.35
CA MET A 1 14.58 -8.53 -2.59
C MET A 1 13.63 -7.84 -1.63
N VAL A 2 12.44 -7.48 -2.10
CA VAL A 2 11.40 -6.83 -1.28
C VAL A 2 11.08 -7.71 -0.07
N LYS A 3 10.90 -7.10 1.10
CA LYS A 3 10.45 -7.80 2.30
C LYS A 3 9.00 -7.44 2.57
N ASN A 4 8.16 -8.44 2.86
CA ASN A 4 6.74 -8.26 3.15
C ASN A 4 6.00 -7.46 2.05
N GLY A 5 6.33 -7.73 0.78
CA GLY A 5 5.76 -7.01 -0.37
C GLY A 5 4.35 -7.44 -0.74
N ASP A 6 3.89 -8.56 -0.17
CA ASP A 6 2.55 -9.12 -0.25
C ASP A 6 1.66 -8.70 0.93
N PHE A 7 2.20 -7.95 1.91
CA PHE A 7 1.48 -7.45 3.09
C PHE A 7 0.86 -8.55 4.00
N GLU A 8 1.37 -9.77 3.88
CA GLU A 8 0.89 -10.94 4.63
C GLU A 8 1.37 -10.96 6.09
N GLU A 9 2.40 -10.18 6.40
CA GLU A 9 2.87 -9.93 7.76
C GLU A 9 2.44 -8.52 8.18
N GLY A 10 1.46 -8.42 9.07
CA GLY A 10 0.98 -7.15 9.57
C GLY A 10 0.38 -7.28 10.96
N HIS A 11 -0.23 -6.20 11.43
CA HIS A 11 -0.96 -6.23 12.70
C HIS A 11 -1.97 -7.39 12.68
N HIS A 12 -1.99 -8.21 13.74
CA HIS A 12 -2.97 -9.27 13.88
C HIS A 12 -4.36 -8.64 13.84
N LEU A 13 -5.08 -8.84 12.73
CA LEU A 13 -6.47 -8.49 12.63
C LEU A 13 -7.21 -9.47 13.54
N LEU A 14 -7.92 -8.93 14.54
CA LEU A 14 -8.70 -9.74 15.46
C LEU A 14 -9.67 -10.57 14.63
N ASN A 15 -9.60 -11.90 14.76
CA ASN A 15 -10.28 -12.85 13.87
C ASN A 15 -11.79 -12.62 13.73
N ASP A 16 -12.40 -11.94 14.71
CA ASP A 16 -13.85 -11.74 14.83
C ASP A 16 -14.27 -10.26 14.73
N SER A 17 -13.36 -9.36 14.32
CA SER A 17 -13.65 -7.93 14.14
C SER A 17 -13.63 -7.58 12.66
N ILE A 18 -14.76 -7.05 12.16
CA ILE A 18 -14.95 -6.55 10.79
C ILE A 18 -14.10 -5.27 10.53
N ASN A 19 -13.51 -4.70 11.58
CA ASN A 19 -12.86 -3.39 11.51
C ASN A 19 -11.45 -3.49 10.90
N SER A 20 -11.24 -2.73 9.84
CA SER A 20 -9.91 -2.39 9.34
C SER A 20 -9.08 -1.64 10.36
N VAL A 21 -7.75 -1.74 10.29
CA VAL A 21 -6.86 -1.00 11.19
C VAL A 21 -6.23 0.17 10.45
N LEU A 22 -6.40 1.39 10.99
CA LEU A 22 -5.72 2.59 10.50
C LEU A 22 -4.30 2.62 11.06
N LEU A 23 -3.32 2.64 10.15
CA LEU A 23 -1.90 2.65 10.46
C LEU A 23 -1.37 4.07 10.33
N PRO A 24 -0.92 4.70 11.42
CA PRO A 24 -0.48 6.08 11.38
C PRO A 24 0.85 6.23 10.63
N PRO A 25 1.14 7.42 10.10
CA PRO A 25 2.41 7.71 9.42
C PRO A 25 3.60 7.64 10.39
N LYS A 26 4.78 7.30 9.86
CA LYS A 26 6.08 7.28 10.58
C LYS A 26 6.05 6.61 11.95
N GLN A 27 5.97 5.28 11.99
CA GLN A 27 6.37 4.51 13.16
C GLN A 27 7.79 3.97 12.95
N GLN A 28 8.78 4.75 13.38
CA GLN A 28 10.15 4.27 13.46
C GLN A 28 10.34 3.53 14.78
N ASP A 29 11.02 2.40 14.68
CA ASP A 29 11.55 1.53 15.73
C ASP A 29 10.60 0.48 16.35
N LEU A 30 10.94 -0.78 16.02
CA LEU A 30 10.61 -2.05 16.67
C LEU A 30 9.13 -2.51 16.70
N THR A 31 8.14 -1.61 16.62
CA THR A 31 6.70 -1.97 16.63
C THR A 31 5.91 -1.38 15.46
N SER A 32 6.51 -1.29 14.26
CA SER A 32 5.76 -0.88 13.06
C SER A 32 4.62 -1.88 12.76
N PRO A 33 3.39 -1.41 12.50
CA PRO A 33 2.27 -2.26 12.14
C PRO A 33 2.43 -2.93 10.77
N LEU A 34 3.34 -2.41 9.95
CA LEU A 34 3.81 -3.03 8.71
C LEU A 34 5.31 -3.24 8.82
N PRO A 35 5.74 -4.42 9.30
CA PRO A 35 7.15 -4.74 9.42
C PRO A 35 7.86 -4.56 8.07
N ARG A 36 9.00 -3.86 8.11
CA ARG A 36 9.94 -3.68 6.99
C ARG A 36 9.44 -2.77 5.85
N LEU A 37 8.29 -2.14 6.02
CA LEU A 37 7.75 -1.11 5.12
C LEU A 37 7.73 0.25 5.83
N ILE A 38 7.82 1.32 5.06
CA ILE A 38 7.76 2.70 5.53
C ILE A 38 6.44 3.29 5.06
N ILE A 39 5.62 3.79 5.99
CA ILE A 39 4.44 4.60 5.64
C ILE A 39 4.95 6.04 5.44
N GLU A 40 5.27 6.37 4.19
CA GLU A 40 5.83 7.65 3.76
C GLU A 40 4.70 8.65 3.45
N SER A 41 3.99 9.05 4.50
CA SER A 41 2.76 9.82 4.37
C SER A 41 2.59 10.82 5.51
N LEU A 42 1.73 11.82 5.30
CA LEU A 42 1.18 12.65 6.38
C LEU A 42 -0.16 12.10 6.93
N LYS A 43 -0.69 11.07 6.28
CA LYS A 43 -2.00 10.46 6.53
C LYS A 43 -1.83 8.98 6.88
N ALA A 44 -2.87 8.42 7.48
CA ALA A 44 -2.90 7.01 7.79
C ALA A 44 -3.18 6.18 6.54
N VAL A 45 -2.58 4.99 6.47
CA VAL A 45 -2.98 3.95 5.52
C VAL A 45 -3.86 2.93 6.23
N LYS A 46 -4.68 2.18 5.50
CA LYS A 46 -5.62 1.23 6.11
C LYS A 46 -5.21 -0.19 5.78
N TYR A 47 -5.02 -1.01 6.79
CA TYR A 47 -4.74 -2.43 6.64
C TYR A 47 -6.06 -3.22 6.69
N ILE A 48 -6.33 -4.00 5.65
CA ILE A 48 -7.59 -4.72 5.45
C ILE A 48 -7.33 -6.21 5.16
N ASP A 49 -8.23 -7.08 5.61
CA ASP A 49 -8.20 -8.51 5.28
C ASP A 49 -9.23 -8.92 4.22
N ALA A 50 -8.97 -10.07 3.60
CA ALA A 50 -9.83 -10.70 2.60
C ALA A 50 -11.12 -11.32 3.16
N LYS A 51 -11.27 -11.48 4.48
CA LYS A 51 -12.50 -12.01 5.09
C LYS A 51 -13.61 -10.96 5.09
N HIS A 52 -13.24 -9.68 5.24
CA HIS A 52 -14.18 -8.57 5.40
C HIS A 52 -14.17 -7.58 4.25
N PHE A 53 -13.09 -7.52 3.45
CA PHE A 53 -12.94 -6.55 2.36
C PHE A 53 -12.64 -7.22 1.02
N ASN A 54 -12.81 -6.47 -0.06
CA ASN A 54 -12.50 -6.95 -1.41
C ASN A 54 -10.98 -6.96 -1.63
N VAL A 55 -10.36 -8.12 -1.36
CA VAL A 55 -8.93 -8.35 -1.56
C VAL A 55 -8.76 -9.38 -2.68
N HIS A 56 -8.14 -8.97 -3.78
CA HIS A 56 -8.01 -9.82 -4.97
C HIS A 56 -6.92 -10.90 -4.85
N LEU A 57 -5.93 -10.70 -3.98
CA LEU A 57 -4.81 -11.61 -3.80
C LEU A 57 -4.34 -11.57 -2.34
N GLY A 58 -4.05 -12.74 -1.77
CA GLY A 58 -3.54 -12.84 -0.39
C GLY A 58 -4.64 -12.81 0.68
N ARG A 59 -4.21 -12.71 1.94
CA ARG A 59 -5.08 -12.59 3.12
C ARG A 59 -5.27 -11.15 3.54
N ALA A 60 -4.34 -10.25 3.22
CA ALA A 60 -4.41 -8.86 3.60
C ALA A 60 -3.70 -7.93 2.61
N VAL A 61 -4.14 -6.68 2.56
CA VAL A 61 -3.54 -5.61 1.72
C VAL A 61 -3.57 -4.27 2.46
N VAL A 62 -2.88 -3.28 1.89
CA VAL A 62 -2.94 -1.90 2.34
C VAL A 62 -3.73 -1.05 1.34
N GLU A 63 -4.75 -0.36 1.86
CA GLU A 63 -5.57 0.62 1.15
C GLU A 63 -5.04 2.05 1.46
N LEU A 64 -4.81 2.83 0.41
CA LEU A 64 -4.44 4.24 0.52
C LEU A 64 -5.72 5.08 0.61
N VAL A 65 -6.03 5.58 1.80
CA VAL A 65 -7.34 6.20 2.10
C VAL A 65 -7.40 7.68 1.70
N VAL A 66 -6.26 8.38 1.61
CA VAL A 66 -6.21 9.81 1.33
C VAL A 66 -5.17 10.11 0.26
N GLY A 67 -5.60 10.03 -1.02
CA GLY A 67 -4.94 10.55 -2.23
C GLY A 67 -3.40 10.48 -2.29
N ARG A 68 -2.79 11.46 -2.99
CA ARG A 68 -1.31 11.61 -3.08
C ARG A 68 -0.62 11.90 -1.75
N GLU A 69 -1.39 12.08 -0.67
CA GLU A 69 -0.84 12.30 0.66
C GLU A 69 -0.47 10.99 1.35
N SER A 70 -0.91 9.83 0.82
CA SER A 70 -0.67 8.48 1.34
C SER A 70 0.28 7.68 0.45
N ALA A 71 1.41 7.22 1.00
CA ALA A 71 2.35 6.36 0.29
C ALA A 71 3.00 5.32 1.21
N ILE A 72 3.43 4.22 0.59
CA ILE A 72 4.22 3.17 1.23
C ILE A 72 5.50 3.00 0.42
N ALA A 73 6.63 2.94 1.11
CA ALA A 73 7.94 2.82 0.51
C ALA A 73 8.77 1.70 1.17
N GLN A 74 9.73 1.18 0.42
CA GLN A 74 10.80 0.33 0.95
C GLN A 74 12.11 0.68 0.26
N ILE A 75 13.13 0.96 1.06
CA ILE A 75 14.47 1.23 0.54
C ILE A 75 15.21 -0.10 0.39
N LEU A 76 15.66 -0.39 -0.84
CA LEU A 76 16.36 -1.63 -1.18
C LEU A 76 17.81 -1.37 -1.54
N ARG A 77 18.70 -2.27 -1.13
CA ARG A 77 20.09 -2.28 -1.62
C ARG A 77 20.14 -2.87 -3.03
N THR A 78 20.71 -2.11 -3.96
CA THR A 78 20.97 -2.52 -5.34
C THR A 78 22.47 -2.69 -5.58
N VAL A 79 22.81 -3.41 -6.65
CA VAL A 79 24.18 -3.59 -7.15
C VAL A 79 24.30 -2.88 -8.51
N PRO A 80 25.37 -2.10 -8.75
CA PRO A 80 25.61 -1.45 -10.03
C PRO A 80 25.55 -2.42 -11.22
N SER A 81 25.08 -1.94 -12.37
CA SER A 81 25.02 -2.69 -13.63
C SER A 81 24.17 -3.97 -13.61
N LYS A 82 23.28 -4.12 -12.63
CA LYS A 82 22.26 -5.18 -12.62
C LYS A 82 20.90 -4.65 -13.04
N ILE A 83 20.17 -5.45 -13.82
CA ILE A 83 18.78 -5.20 -14.19
C ILE A 83 17.88 -5.81 -13.13
N TYR A 84 16.86 -5.05 -12.71
CA TYR A 84 15.86 -5.49 -11.76
C TYR A 84 14.47 -5.35 -12.38
N ASN A 85 13.64 -6.38 -12.22
CA ASN A 85 12.24 -6.30 -12.57
C ASN A 85 11.46 -5.84 -11.33
N PHE A 86 10.70 -4.76 -11.49
CA PHE A 86 9.80 -4.26 -10.48
C PHE A 86 8.37 -4.59 -10.89
N THR A 87 7.69 -5.41 -10.09
CA THR A 87 6.32 -5.86 -10.34
C THR A 87 5.46 -5.54 -9.14
N PHE A 88 4.28 -5.01 -9.38
CA PHE A 88 3.31 -4.68 -8.34
C PHE A 88 1.91 -5.01 -8.83
N THR A 89 0.95 -5.05 -7.90
CA THR A 89 -0.46 -5.25 -8.20
C THR A 89 -1.26 -4.19 -7.48
N VAL A 90 -2.20 -3.56 -8.19
CA VAL A 90 -3.13 -2.60 -7.64
C VAL A 90 -4.53 -3.19 -7.77
N GLY A 91 -5.30 -3.09 -6.69
CA GLY A 91 -6.67 -3.57 -6.63
C GLY A 91 -7.63 -2.42 -6.37
N ASP A 92 -8.89 -2.64 -6.70
CA ASP A 92 -9.98 -1.72 -6.38
C ASP A 92 -10.70 -2.17 -5.12
N ALA A 93 -10.77 -1.29 -4.12
CA ALA A 93 -11.47 -1.56 -2.87
C ALA A 93 -12.99 -1.73 -3.04
N ARG A 94 -13.55 -1.32 -4.18
CA ARG A 94 -14.99 -1.30 -4.51
C ARG A 94 -15.84 -0.59 -3.45
N ASN A 95 -15.26 0.44 -2.85
CA ASN A 95 -15.90 1.29 -1.85
C ASN A 95 -16.63 2.50 -2.48
N GLY A 96 -16.61 2.63 -3.81
CA GLY A 96 -17.21 3.74 -4.55
C GLY A 96 -16.31 4.98 -4.67
N CYS A 97 -15.08 4.95 -4.13
CA CYS A 97 -14.12 6.02 -4.28
C CYS A 97 -13.36 5.91 -5.61
N TYR A 98 -13.21 7.04 -6.29
CA TYR A 98 -12.37 7.17 -7.47
C TYR A 98 -11.08 7.89 -7.13
N GLY A 99 -9.99 7.50 -7.78
CA GLY A 99 -8.68 8.06 -7.47
C GLY A 99 -7.66 7.78 -8.56
N SER A 100 -6.66 8.67 -8.61
CA SER A 100 -5.43 8.42 -9.36
C SER A 100 -4.33 8.00 -8.40
N MET A 101 -3.56 7.02 -8.81
CA MET A 101 -2.41 6.50 -8.08
C MET A 101 -1.16 6.68 -8.92
N MET A 102 -0.01 6.79 -8.28
CA MET A 102 1.28 6.76 -8.95
C MET A 102 2.16 5.74 -8.26
N VAL A 103 2.89 4.97 -9.06
CA VAL A 103 3.94 4.08 -8.57
C VAL A 103 5.27 4.64 -9.04
N GLU A 104 6.16 4.91 -8.09
CA GLU A 104 7.47 5.50 -8.33
C GLU A 104 8.57 4.56 -7.85
N ALA A 105 9.63 4.43 -8.64
CA ALA A 105 10.83 3.68 -8.28
C ALA A 105 12.07 4.55 -8.49
N PHE A 106 12.90 4.64 -7.46
CA PHE A 106 14.10 5.49 -7.44
C PHE A 106 15.37 4.64 -7.36
N ALA A 107 16.33 4.91 -8.25
CA ALA A 107 17.63 4.24 -8.26
C ALA A 107 18.76 5.25 -8.55
N GLY A 108 19.45 5.69 -7.49
CA GLY A 108 20.49 6.71 -7.63
C GLY A 108 19.90 8.04 -8.08
N LYS A 109 20.18 8.44 -9.33
CA LYS A 109 19.63 9.66 -9.95
C LYS A 109 18.46 9.39 -10.90
N GLU A 110 18.17 8.13 -11.16
CA GLU A 110 17.11 7.72 -12.08
C GLU A 110 15.79 7.53 -11.33
N THR A 111 14.70 7.97 -11.96
CA THR A 111 13.33 7.79 -11.47
C THR A 111 12.50 7.13 -12.56
N LEU A 112 11.73 6.11 -12.19
CA LEU A 112 10.71 5.50 -13.03
C LEU A 112 9.34 5.76 -12.41
N GLU A 113 8.43 6.36 -13.17
CA GLU A 113 7.06 6.65 -12.73
C GLU A 113 6.06 5.89 -13.61
N SER A 114 5.04 5.32 -12.99
CA SER A 114 3.92 4.67 -13.67
C SER A 114 2.60 5.23 -13.12
N PRO A 115 1.95 6.17 -13.84
CA PRO A 115 0.66 6.70 -13.42
C PRO A 115 -0.45 5.68 -13.68
N LEU A 116 -1.38 5.57 -12.72
CA LEU A 116 -2.51 4.64 -12.77
C LEU A 116 -3.80 5.41 -12.48
N GLN A 117 -4.83 5.16 -13.28
CA GLN A 117 -6.17 5.70 -13.09
C GLN A 117 -7.10 4.55 -12.70
N ILE A 118 -7.77 4.66 -11.56
CA ILE A 118 -8.78 3.71 -11.12
C ILE A 118 -10.15 4.32 -11.44
N THR A 119 -10.84 3.77 -12.44
CA THR A 119 -12.14 4.26 -12.92
C THR A 119 -13.26 3.31 -12.49
N TRP A 120 -14.28 3.84 -11.80
CA TRP A 120 -15.56 3.15 -11.57
C TRP A 120 -16.77 4.01 -11.93
N GLU A 121 -17.86 3.34 -12.29
CA GLU A 121 -19.17 3.95 -12.55
C GLU A 121 -19.98 3.95 -11.25
N GLY A 122 -19.90 5.04 -10.48
CA GLY A 122 -20.72 5.23 -9.29
C GLY A 122 -20.24 6.39 -8.43
N TRP A 123 -21.03 7.47 -8.34
CA TRP A 123 -20.71 8.61 -7.49
C TRP A 123 -21.10 8.31 -6.04
N VAL A 124 -20.12 8.28 -5.13
CA VAL A 124 -20.36 8.33 -3.69
C VAL A 124 -19.73 9.60 -3.14
N GLN A 125 -20.54 10.44 -2.50
CA GLN A 125 -20.09 11.68 -1.85
C GLN A 125 -19.49 11.31 -0.49
N GLY A 126 -18.21 11.63 -0.25
CA GLY A 126 -17.53 11.32 1.02
C GLY A 126 -16.21 10.53 0.90
N CYS A 127 -15.67 10.40 -0.30
CA CYS A 127 -14.24 10.19 -0.53
C CYS A 127 -13.58 11.59 -0.69
#